data_AF-A0A962TE11-F1
#
_entry.id   AF-A0A962TE11-F1
#
_cell.length_a   1.000
_cell.length_b   1.000
_cell.length_c   1.000
_cell.angle_alpha   90.00
_cell.angle_beta   90.00
_cell.angle_gamma   90.00
#
_symmetry.space_group_name_H-M   'P 1'
#
loop_
_entity.id
_entity.type
_entity.pdbx_description
1 polymer ?
#
loop_
_entity_poly.entity_id
_entity_poly.type
_entity_poly.pdbx_seq_one_letter_code
_entity_poly.pdbx_strand_id
1 'polypeptide(L)'
;MLDRLTLSQKLLVLILVPLLMVSYFSISQTRDTWSLRTGAAQLGELAAFGTRVSALVHELQKERGASAGFLGSKGAKFGPELAAQRKQTDARLAELRSFLNSFNAAVHGQRIDRELATVMGQIDQIDARR
;
A
#
# COMPACT_ATOMS: atom_id res chain seq x y z
N MET A 1 -40.54 32.34 -24.81
CA MET A 1 -39.44 32.08 -25.77
C MET A 1 -39.59 30.75 -26.51
N LEU A 2 -40.25 29.73 -25.94
CA LEU A 2 -40.50 28.44 -26.59
C LEU A 2 -41.65 28.48 -27.63
N ASP A 3 -42.46 29.53 -27.63
CA ASP A 3 -43.63 29.65 -28.53
C ASP A 3 -43.29 30.01 -29.98
N ARG A 4 -42.05 30.48 -30.23
CA ARG A 4 -41.56 30.81 -31.59
C ARG A 4 -40.85 29.64 -32.28
N LEU A 5 -40.81 28.47 -31.65
CA LEU A 5 -40.16 27.27 -32.19
C LEU A 5 -41.12 26.47 -33.07
N THR A 6 -40.62 25.96 -34.19
CA THR A 6 -41.35 25.02 -35.06
C THR A 6 -41.61 23.70 -34.33
N LEU A 7 -42.64 22.95 -34.73
CA LEU A 7 -43.03 21.68 -34.08
C LEU A 7 -41.84 20.70 -33.93
N SER A 8 -40.98 20.62 -34.96
CA SER A 8 -39.78 19.79 -34.96
C SER A 8 -38.73 20.22 -33.92
N GLN A 9 -38.57 21.53 -33.70
CA GLN A 9 -37.66 22.06 -32.68
C GLN A 9 -38.17 21.77 -31.26
N LYS A 10 -39.48 21.82 -31.03
CA LYS A 10 -40.09 21.45 -29.75
C LYS A 10 -39.87 19.98 -29.43
N LEU A 11 -40.04 19.09 -30.41
CA LEU A 11 -39.73 17.66 -30.27
C LEU A 11 -38.24 17.40 -30.02
N LEU A 12 -37.36 18.14 -30.69
CA LEU A 12 -35.91 18.02 -30.50
C LEU A 12 -35.50 18.44 -29.09
N VAL A 13 -36.01 19.56 -28.57
CA VAL A 13 -35.76 20.01 -27.19
C VAL A 13 -36.25 18.99 -26.17
N LEU A 14 -37.43 18.40 -26.39
CA LEU A 14 -38.03 17.37 -25.52
C LEU A 14 -37.12 16.14 -25.36
N ILE A 15 -36.38 15.78 -26.41
CA ILE A 15 -35.43 14.66 -26.41
C ILE A 15 -34.05 15.10 -25.90
N LEU A 16 -33.59 16.30 -26.29
CA LEU A 16 -32.24 16.76 -25.99
C LEU A 16 -32.02 17.02 -24.50
N VAL A 17 -33.02 17.59 -23.82
CA VAL A 17 -32.96 17.88 -22.38
C VAL A 17 -32.70 16.61 -21.53
N PRO A 18 -33.51 15.54 -21.61
CA PRO A 18 -33.25 14.32 -20.86
C PRO A 18 -31.94 13.64 -21.27
N LEU A 19 -31.55 13.73 -22.55
CA LEU A 19 -30.31 13.13 -23.04
C LEU A 19 -29.06 13.84 -22.46
N LEU A 20 -29.10 15.17 -22.36
CA LEU A 20 -28.06 15.95 -21.69
C LEU A 20 -27.99 15.66 -20.19
N MET A 21 -29.15 15.50 -19.53
CA MET A 21 -29.21 15.16 -18.11
C MET A 21 -28.58 13.79 -17.84
N VAL A 22 -28.96 12.76 -18.61
CA VAL A 22 -28.38 11.42 -18.50
C VAL A 22 -26.87 11.43 -18.80
N SER A 23 -26.44 12.17 -19.81
CA SER A 23 -25.01 12.32 -20.14
C SER A 23 -24.23 12.97 -18.99
N TYR A 24 -24.75 14.06 -18.42
CA TYR A 24 -24.16 14.74 -17.27
C TYR A 24 -24.01 13.79 -16.07
N PHE A 25 -25.09 13.11 -15.68
CA PHE A 25 -25.07 12.15 -14.57
C PHE A 25 -24.13 10.97 -14.84
N SER A 26 -24.08 10.47 -16.07
CA SER A 26 -23.17 9.39 -16.45
C SER A 26 -21.70 9.81 -16.30
N ILE A 27 -21.37 11.03 -16.74
CA ILE A 27 -20.01 11.58 -16.61
C ILE A 27 -19.64 11.80 -15.14
N SER A 28 -20.53 12.39 -14.33
CA SER A 28 -20.26 12.64 -12.91
C SER A 28 -20.08 11.33 -12.15
N GLN A 29 -21.00 10.38 -12.32
CA GLN A 29 -20.95 9.08 -11.66
C GLN A 29 -19.70 8.29 -12.04
N THR A 30 -19.28 8.39 -13.31
CA THR A 30 -18.04 7.77 -13.77
C THR A 30 -16.85 8.38 -13.02
N ARG A 31 -16.70 9.70 -12.99
CA ARG A 31 -15.57 10.35 -12.27
C ARG A 31 -15.50 9.95 -10.80
N ASP A 32 -16.64 9.95 -10.10
CA ASP A 32 -16.70 9.57 -8.68
C ASP A 32 -16.31 8.11 -8.47
N THR A 33 -16.82 7.22 -9.33
CA THR A 33 -16.51 5.78 -9.28
C THR A 33 -15.02 5.53 -9.56
N TRP A 34 -14.41 6.28 -10.48
CA TRP A 34 -12.99 6.18 -10.77
C TRP A 34 -12.13 6.64 -9.59
N SER A 35 -12.50 7.74 -8.92
CA SER A 35 -11.80 8.21 -7.72
C SER A 35 -11.91 7.18 -6.58
N LEU A 36 -13.10 6.62 -6.36
CA LEU A 36 -13.33 5.60 -5.34
C LEU A 36 -12.51 4.33 -5.58
N ARG A 37 -12.48 3.84 -6.83
CA ARG A 37 -11.68 2.66 -7.22
C ARG A 37 -10.19 2.91 -7.01
N THR A 38 -9.70 4.10 -7.38
CA THR A 38 -8.29 4.49 -7.21
C THR A 38 -7.91 4.54 -5.73
N GLY A 39 -8.74 5.16 -4.89
CA GLY A 39 -8.51 5.21 -3.44
C GLY A 39 -8.54 3.82 -2.80
N ALA A 40 -9.46 2.95 -3.20
CA ALA A 40 -9.53 1.57 -2.72
C ALA A 40 -8.28 0.75 -3.11
N ALA A 41 -7.77 0.92 -4.33
CA ALA A 41 -6.54 0.28 -4.77
C ALA A 41 -5.33 0.73 -3.94
N GLN A 42 -5.20 2.05 -3.71
CA GLN A 42 -4.13 2.61 -2.88
C GLN A 42 -4.19 2.10 -1.43
N LEU A 43 -5.38 2.05 -0.83
CA LEU A 43 -5.59 1.48 0.51
C LEU A 43 -5.21 0.00 0.56
N GLY A 44 -5.53 -0.77 -0.49
CA GLY A 44 -5.13 -2.17 -0.62
C GLY A 44 -3.61 -2.36 -0.64
N GLU A 45 -2.90 -1.53 -1.41
CA GLU A 45 -1.43 -1.54 -1.42
C GLU A 45 -0.83 -1.19 -0.05
N LEU A 46 -1.37 -0.18 0.63
CA LEU A 46 -0.88 0.24 1.95
C LEU A 46 -1.16 -0.82 3.02
N ALA A 47 -2.32 -1.48 2.96
CA ALA A 47 -2.63 -2.61 3.83
C ALA A 47 -1.66 -3.78 3.58
N ALA A 48 -1.42 -4.13 2.31
CA ALA A 48 -0.48 -5.18 1.93
C ALA A 48 0.96 -4.87 2.36
N PHE A 49 1.37 -3.60 2.30
CA PHE A 49 2.63 -3.11 2.86
C PHE A 49 2.67 -3.30 4.39
N GLY A 50 1.65 -2.79 5.10
CA GLY A 50 1.55 -2.88 6.55
C GLY A 50 1.58 -4.32 7.08
N THR A 51 0.92 -5.26 6.40
CA THR A 51 0.97 -6.68 6.76
C THR A 51 2.39 -7.25 6.65
N ARG A 52 3.15 -6.93 5.61
CA ARG A 52 4.54 -7.41 5.44
C ARG A 52 5.48 -6.79 6.46
N VAL A 53 5.34 -5.50 6.73
CA VAL A 53 6.11 -4.82 7.79
C VAL A 53 5.81 -5.46 9.15
N SER A 54 4.54 -5.70 9.47
CA SER A 54 4.14 -6.37 10.71
C SER A 54 4.73 -7.77 10.84
N ALA A 55 4.73 -8.56 9.75
CA ALA A 55 5.35 -9.88 9.72
C ALA A 55 6.87 -9.81 9.96
N LEU A 56 7.58 -8.87 9.34
CA LEU A 56 9.00 -8.67 9.58
C LEU A 56 9.27 -8.25 11.03
N VAL A 57 8.50 -7.30 11.57
CA VAL A 57 8.61 -6.87 12.97
C VAL A 57 8.41 -8.04 13.93
N HIS A 58 7.46 -8.93 13.65
CA HIS A 58 7.23 -10.12 14.46
C HIS A 58 8.46 -11.05 14.50
N GLU A 59 9.08 -11.30 13.35
CA GLU A 59 10.32 -12.10 13.29
C GLU A 59 11.50 -11.41 13.98
N LEU A 60 11.67 -10.09 13.78
CA LEU A 60 12.68 -9.29 14.47
C LEU A 60 12.54 -9.33 15.99
N GLN A 61 11.30 -9.31 16.50
CA GLN A 61 11.03 -9.42 17.94
C GLN A 61 11.44 -10.80 18.49
N LYS A 62 11.12 -11.88 17.77
CA LYS A 62 11.55 -13.24 18.15
C LYS A 62 13.07 -13.35 18.12
N GLU A 63 13.72 -12.82 17.09
CA GLU A 63 15.17 -12.85 16.97
C GLU A 63 15.86 -12.04 18.06
N ARG A 64 15.30 -10.89 18.46
CA ARG A 64 15.78 -10.11 19.60
C ARG A 64 15.71 -10.93 20.90
N GLY A 65 14.61 -11.65 21.11
CA GLY A 65 14.45 -12.56 22.26
C GLY A 65 15.49 -13.68 22.27
N ALA A 66 15.68 -14.35 21.13
CA ALA A 66 16.68 -15.41 20.97
C ALA A 66 18.12 -14.87 21.17
N SER A 67 18.41 -13.69 20.64
CA SER A 67 19.71 -13.01 20.80
C SER A 67 19.99 -12.67 22.27
N ALA A 68 18.99 -12.18 23.00
CA ALA A 68 19.12 -11.93 24.43
C ALA A 68 19.38 -13.22 25.23
N GLY A 69 18.73 -14.33 24.88
CA GLY A 69 18.99 -15.64 25.47
C GLY A 69 20.41 -16.15 25.19
N PHE A 70 20.86 -16.03 23.93
CA PHE A 70 22.21 -16.39 23.52
C PHE A 70 23.27 -15.56 24.27
N LEU A 71 23.13 -14.22 24.27
CA LEU A 71 24.03 -13.32 25.00
C LEU A 71 24.01 -13.54 26.52
N GLY A 72 22.82 -13.73 27.11
CA GLY A 72 22.66 -14.01 28.54
C GLY A 72 23.31 -15.33 28.96
N SER A 73 23.39 -16.30 28.04
CA SER A 73 24.12 -17.54 28.24
C SER A 73 25.62 -17.46 27.94
N LYS A 74 26.15 -16.27 27.62
CA LYS A 74 27.52 -16.05 27.11
C LYS A 74 27.83 -16.90 25.87
N GLY A 75 26.83 -17.13 25.03
CA GLY A 75 26.93 -17.92 23.80
C GLY A 75 26.85 -19.44 24.00
N ALA A 76 26.60 -19.94 25.21
CA ALA A 76 26.58 -21.38 25.49
C ALA A 76 25.24 -22.08 25.16
N LYS A 77 24.14 -21.33 25.08
CA LYS A 77 22.77 -21.84 24.84
C LYS A 77 22.07 -21.00 23.76
N PHE A 78 21.03 -21.55 23.13
CA PHE A 78 20.19 -20.87 22.12
C PHE A 78 20.84 -20.61 20.75
N GLY A 79 22.03 -21.16 20.48
CA GLY A 79 22.71 -21.00 19.18
C GLY A 79 21.90 -21.54 18.00
N PRO A 80 21.46 -22.81 18.03
CA PRO A 80 20.63 -23.39 16.96
C PRO A 80 19.31 -22.63 16.75
N GLU A 81 18.65 -22.23 17.83
CA GLU A 81 17.39 -21.48 17.82
C GLU A 81 17.59 -20.08 17.21
N LEU A 82 18.66 -19.38 17.59
CA LEU A 82 19.01 -18.07 17.01
C LEU A 82 19.30 -18.19 15.51
N ALA A 83 20.06 -19.21 15.10
CA ALA A 83 20.36 -19.44 13.68
C ALA A 83 19.09 -19.76 12.87
N ALA A 84 18.17 -20.57 13.42
CA ALA A 84 16.89 -20.86 12.80
C ALA A 84 15.99 -19.60 12.70
N GLN A 85 15.99 -18.78 13.75
CA GLN A 85 15.20 -17.55 13.79
C GLN A 85 15.73 -16.48 12.83
N ARG A 86 17.06 -16.33 12.69
CA ARG A 86 17.67 -15.45 11.69
C ARG A 86 17.20 -15.76 10.27
N LYS A 87 17.18 -17.04 9.89
CA LYS A 87 16.65 -17.46 8.58
C LYS A 87 15.19 -17.06 8.34
N GLN A 88 14.35 -17.08 9.38
CA GLN A 88 12.96 -16.64 9.29
C GLN A 88 12.86 -15.13 9.10
N THR A 89 13.65 -14.37 9.85
CA THR A 89 13.74 -12.91 9.68
C THR A 89 14.22 -12.55 8.27
N ASP A 90 15.27 -13.19 7.78
CA ASP A 90 15.85 -12.94 6.45
C ASP A 90 14.82 -13.23 5.34
N ALA A 91 14.03 -14.29 5.49
CA ALA A 91 12.96 -14.61 4.56
C ALA A 91 11.88 -13.52 4.50
N ARG A 92 11.46 -12.98 5.64
CA ARG A 92 10.49 -11.86 5.70
C ARG A 92 11.08 -10.56 5.17
N LEU A 93 12.37 -10.33 5.40
CA LEU A 93 13.05 -9.17 4.86
C LEU A 93 13.14 -9.23 3.34
N ALA A 94 13.49 -10.39 2.78
CA ALA A 94 13.50 -10.61 1.32
C ALA A 94 12.10 -10.40 0.71
N GLU A 95 11.04 -10.91 1.36
CA GLU A 95 9.66 -10.71 0.94
C GLU A 95 9.28 -9.22 0.91
N LEU A 96 9.64 -8.47 1.96
CA LEU A 96 9.40 -7.03 2.02
C LEU A 96 10.17 -6.29 0.91
N ARG A 97 11.47 -6.56 0.73
CA ARG A 97 12.27 -5.93 -0.34
C ARG A 97 11.71 -6.20 -1.73
N SER A 98 11.29 -7.44 -1.99
CA SER A 98 10.65 -7.80 -3.27
C SER A 98 9.36 -7.02 -3.50
N PHE A 99 8.55 -6.84 -2.46
CA PHE A 99 7.33 -6.04 -2.55
C PHE A 99 7.63 -4.56 -2.81
N LEU A 100 8.67 -4.01 -2.18
CA LEU A 100 9.08 -2.62 -2.35
C LEU A 100 9.51 -2.26 -3.78
N ASN A 101 10.03 -3.22 -4.56
CA ASN A 101 10.33 -3.00 -5.98
C ASN A 101 9.09 -2.66 -6.82
N SER A 102 7.91 -3.12 -6.39
CA SER A 102 6.62 -2.82 -7.04
C SER A 102 5.81 -1.74 -6.32
N PHE A 103 6.19 -1.38 -5.09
CA PHE A 103 5.47 -0.41 -4.28
C PHE A 103 5.92 1.01 -4.62
N ASN A 104 5.04 1.79 -5.22
CA ASN A 104 5.33 3.18 -5.53
C ASN A 104 5.04 4.09 -4.33
N ALA A 105 6.02 4.22 -3.43
CA ALA A 105 5.91 5.06 -2.23
C ALA A 105 5.59 6.53 -2.53
N ALA A 106 5.99 7.05 -3.70
CA ALA A 106 5.72 8.43 -4.10
C ALA A 106 4.23 8.72 -4.32
N VAL A 107 3.44 7.71 -4.72
CA VAL A 107 1.98 7.84 -4.91
C VAL A 107 1.25 7.99 -3.57
N HIS A 108 1.84 7.45 -2.50
CA HIS A 108 1.28 7.47 -1.14
C HIS A 108 1.75 8.68 -0.30
N GLY A 109 2.61 9.53 -0.89
CA GLY A 109 3.06 10.80 -0.31
C GLY A 109 4.55 10.82 0.06
N GLN A 110 5.17 12.00 -0.07
CA GLN A 110 6.63 12.18 0.14
C GLN A 110 7.13 11.77 1.53
N ARG A 111 6.26 11.74 2.54
CA ARG A 111 6.62 11.33 3.89
C ARG A 111 6.93 9.83 3.96
N ILE A 112 6.08 9.00 3.35
CA ILE A 112 6.25 7.54 3.34
C ILE A 112 7.54 7.17 2.62
N ASP A 113 7.81 7.81 1.48
CA ASP A 113 9.03 7.59 0.71
C ASP A 113 10.31 7.86 1.53
N ARG A 114 10.39 9.00 2.21
CA ARG A 114 11.54 9.34 3.07
C ARG A 114 11.69 8.43 4.29
N GLU A 115 10.58 8.14 4.97
CA GLU A 115 10.59 7.24 6.13
C GLU A 115 11.01 5.82 5.72
N LEU A 116 10.52 5.33 4.58
CA LEU A 116 10.88 4.03 4.04
C LEU A 116 12.39 3.94 3.74
N ALA A 117 12.96 4.93 3.06
CA ALA A 117 14.40 4.98 2.80
C ALA A 117 15.22 4.95 4.09
N THR A 118 14.77 5.68 5.12
CA THR A 118 15.44 5.73 6.43
C THR A 118 15.38 4.37 7.13
N VAL A 119 14.20 3.75 7.18
CA VAL A 119 14.00 2.45 7.85
C VAL A 119 14.76 1.33 7.12
N MET A 120 14.74 1.30 5.80
CA MET A 120 15.52 0.31 5.04
C MET A 120 17.03 0.44 5.30
N GLY A 121 17.55 1.68 5.37
CA GLY A 121 18.95 1.90 5.74
C GLY A 121 19.28 1.47 7.17
N GLN A 122 18.34 1.59 8.12
CA GLN A 122 18.52 1.06 9.48
C GLN A 122 18.53 -0.47 9.53
N ILE A 123 17.68 -1.12 8.72
CA ILE A 123 17.66 -2.59 8.63
C ILE A 123 18.98 -3.10 8.03
N ASP A 124 19.50 -2.45 6.99
CA ASP A 124 20.81 -2.81 6.41
C ASP A 124 21.94 -2.72 7.45
N GLN A 125 21.90 -1.72 8.35
CA GLN A 125 22.87 -1.61 9.44
C GLN A 125 22.72 -2.71 10.50
N ILE A 126 21.50 -3.16 10.78
CA ILE A 126 21.25 -4.26 11.72
C ILE A 126 21.80 -5.56 11.13
N ASP A 127 21.53 -5.84 9.86
CA ASP A 127 22.04 -7.02 9.18
C ASP A 127 23.57 -7.06 9.14
N ALA A 128 24.22 -5.90 8.95
CA ALA A 128 25.67 -5.79 8.99
C ALA A 128 26.30 -6.06 10.37
N ARG A 129 25.52 -5.99 11.46
CA ARG A 129 25.99 -6.18 12.85
C ARG A 129 25.68 -7.56 13.41
N ARG A 130 24.92 -8.38 12.69
CA ARG A 130 24.45 -9.71 13.13
C ARG A 130 25.46 -10.81 12.82
#